data_AF-A0AAU6D699-F1
#
_entry.id   AF-A0AAU6D699-F1
#
_cell.length_a   1.000
_cell.length_b   1.000
_cell.length_c   1.000
_cell.angle_alpha   90.00
_cell.angle_beta   90.00
_cell.angle_gamma   90.00
#
_symmetry.space_group_name_H-M   'P 1'
#
loop_
_entity.id
_entity.type
_entity.pdbx_description
1 polymer ?
#
loop_
_entity_poly.entity_id
_entity_poly.type
_entity_poly.pdbx_seq_one_letter_code
_entity_poly.pdbx_strand_id
1 'polypeptide(L)'
;MNDHAPQRSDPATVIRRVRERRKQLGMSENALATEAGMAPPYLRRLLESDTDFDPGGLVRVAAALGLTYEELLRGRSDPPPGQTGAAPRPVLIRLAESECWDRLGAHGVGRVAIPVRPGPAVLPVNYAVDAGTIVYRTAAQGAAAPDTGTAVSFQVDRIDDRLSQGWSVLVTGTAERISDPDTAGRLAAEHDVEPWAGGDRPLWMRIRPDGITGRRIGTM
;
A
#
# COMPACT_ATOMS: atom_id res chain seq x y z
N MET A 1 -20.03 -8.68 -27.91
CA MET A 1 -19.77 -9.89 -27.11
C MET A 1 -18.26 -10.11 -27.18
N ASN A 2 -17.50 -9.51 -26.27
CA ASN A 2 -16.04 -9.60 -26.27
C ASN A 2 -15.61 -10.77 -25.40
N ASP A 3 -15.24 -11.88 -26.05
CA ASP A 3 -14.54 -13.00 -25.43
C ASP A 3 -13.21 -12.52 -24.85
N HIS A 4 -13.16 -12.34 -23.53
CA HIS A 4 -11.90 -12.34 -22.79
C HIS A 4 -11.53 -13.80 -22.51
N ALA A 5 -11.02 -14.49 -23.53
CA ALA A 5 -10.34 -15.77 -23.29
C ALA A 5 -9.15 -15.50 -22.35
N PRO A 6 -8.98 -16.26 -21.26
CA PRO A 6 -7.85 -16.06 -20.36
C PRO A 6 -6.55 -16.29 -21.13
N GLN A 7 -5.71 -15.26 -21.24
CA GLN A 7 -4.37 -15.39 -21.82
C GLN A 7 -3.59 -16.44 -21.02
N ARG A 8 -3.22 -17.53 -21.70
CA ARG A 8 -2.38 -18.62 -21.17
C ARG A 8 -1.04 -18.05 -20.70
N SER A 9 -0.60 -18.46 -19.51
CA SER A 9 0.69 -18.03 -18.96
C SER A 9 1.79 -18.95 -19.48
N ASP A 10 2.85 -18.39 -20.05
CA ASP A 10 4.00 -19.15 -20.58
C ASP A 10 4.69 -19.98 -19.46
N PRO A 11 4.85 -21.31 -19.61
CA PRO A 11 5.50 -22.17 -18.62
C PRO A 11 6.90 -21.68 -18.23
N ALA A 12 7.70 -21.14 -19.15
CA ALA A 12 9.03 -20.63 -18.84
C ALA A 12 8.98 -19.44 -17.85
N THR A 13 7.94 -18.61 -17.95
CA THR A 13 7.70 -17.50 -17.03
C THR A 13 7.31 -17.99 -15.63
N VAL A 14 6.51 -19.04 -15.52
CA VAL A 14 6.16 -19.67 -14.24
C VAL A 14 7.40 -20.29 -13.57
N ILE A 15 8.22 -21.03 -14.32
CA ILE A 15 9.49 -21.61 -13.83
C ILE A 15 10.42 -20.52 -13.28
N ARG A 16 10.54 -19.41 -14.02
CA ARG A 16 11.37 -18.28 -13.59
C ARG A 16 10.89 -17.71 -12.25
N ARG A 17 9.58 -17.49 -12.07
CA ARG A 17 9.01 -16.98 -10.81
C ARG A 17 9.19 -17.95 -9.65
N VAL A 18 9.00 -19.26 -9.87
CA VAL A 18 9.28 -20.28 -8.85
C VAL A 18 10.74 -20.20 -8.41
N ARG A 19 11.68 -20.12 -9.36
CA ARG A 19 13.11 -20.03 -9.07
C ARG A 19 13.48 -18.76 -8.30
N GLU A 20 12.98 -17.61 -8.75
CA GLU A 20 13.19 -16.31 -8.10
C GLU A 20 12.65 -16.32 -6.66
N ARG A 21 11.42 -16.79 -6.46
CA ARG A 21 10.79 -16.82 -5.14
C ARG A 21 11.46 -17.81 -4.18
N ARG A 22 11.84 -19.00 -4.66
CA ARG A 22 12.65 -19.94 -3.87
C ARG A 22 13.97 -19.32 -3.41
N LYS A 23 14.66 -18.59 -4.28
CA LYS A 23 15.91 -17.91 -3.94
C LYS A 23 15.70 -16.85 -2.85
N GLN A 24 14.62 -16.07 -2.93
CA GLN A 24 14.26 -15.09 -1.90
C GLN A 24 13.97 -15.73 -0.54
N LEU A 25 13.38 -16.92 -0.54
CA LEU A 25 13.05 -17.68 0.68
C LEU A 25 14.22 -18.54 1.19
N GLY A 26 15.37 -18.57 0.48
CA GLY A 26 16.46 -19.50 0.81
C GLY A 26 16.08 -20.98 0.67
N MET A 27 15.05 -21.28 -0.14
CA MET A 27 14.42 -22.59 -0.21
C MET A 27 15.03 -23.47 -1.31
N SER A 28 15.53 -24.65 -0.93
CA SER A 28 16.02 -25.67 -1.88
C SER A 28 14.86 -26.32 -2.66
N GLU A 29 15.17 -27.12 -3.68
CA GLU A 29 14.13 -27.75 -4.51
C GLU A 29 13.40 -28.84 -3.77
N ASN A 30 14.17 -29.62 -3.01
CA ASN A 30 13.63 -30.66 -2.16
C ASN A 30 12.78 -30.04 -1.04
N ALA A 31 13.19 -28.90 -0.49
CA ALA A 31 12.38 -28.19 0.50
C ALA A 31 11.03 -27.74 -0.08
N LEU A 32 11.01 -27.17 -1.30
CA LEU A 32 9.76 -26.82 -1.98
C LEU A 32 8.89 -28.06 -2.24
N ALA A 33 9.49 -29.15 -2.72
CA ALA A 33 8.75 -30.38 -3.00
C ALA A 33 8.09 -30.93 -1.72
N THR A 34 8.84 -30.99 -0.63
CA THR A 34 8.34 -31.40 0.69
C THR A 34 7.19 -30.51 1.16
N GLU A 35 7.37 -29.19 1.12
CA GLU A 35 6.37 -28.22 1.58
C GLU A 35 5.09 -28.28 0.72
N ALA A 36 5.22 -28.49 -0.59
CA ALA A 36 4.10 -28.64 -1.50
C ALA A 36 3.49 -30.06 -1.50
N GLY A 37 3.95 -30.95 -0.62
CA GLY A 37 3.45 -32.31 -0.44
C GLY A 37 3.65 -33.20 -1.68
N MET A 38 4.79 -33.07 -2.37
CA MET A 38 5.08 -33.78 -3.60
C MET A 38 6.51 -34.33 -3.67
N ALA A 39 6.70 -35.36 -4.49
CA ALA A 39 8.04 -35.90 -4.74
C ALA A 39 8.86 -34.93 -5.63
N PRO A 40 10.17 -34.74 -5.39
CA PRO A 40 11.01 -33.86 -6.21
C PRO A 40 10.97 -34.14 -7.73
N PRO A 41 10.94 -35.40 -8.21
CA PRO A 41 10.77 -35.68 -9.63
C PRO A 41 9.41 -35.23 -10.18
N TYR A 42 8.36 -35.27 -9.35
CA TYR A 42 7.03 -34.78 -9.73
C TYR A 42 7.02 -33.26 -9.84
N LEU A 43 7.65 -32.55 -8.89
CA LEU A 43 7.82 -31.10 -8.94
C LEU A 43 8.52 -30.65 -10.23
N ARG A 44 9.63 -31.30 -10.62
CA ARG A 44 10.33 -30.95 -11.87
C ARG A 44 9.44 -31.14 -13.09
N ARG A 45 8.79 -32.30 -13.19
CA ARG A 45 7.86 -32.59 -14.29
C ARG A 45 6.72 -31.57 -14.35
N LEU A 46 6.15 -31.22 -13.20
CA LEU A 46 5.09 -30.23 -13.09
C LEU A 46 5.54 -28.86 -13.62
N LEU A 47 6.76 -28.43 -13.29
CA LEU A 47 7.29 -27.13 -13.70
C LEU A 47 7.73 -27.09 -15.16
N GLU A 48 8.21 -28.21 -15.70
CA GLU A 48 8.64 -28.33 -17.11
C GLU A 48 7.48 -28.56 -18.10
N SER A 49 6.28 -28.86 -17.59
CA SER A 49 5.07 -29.12 -18.39
C SER A 49 4.23 -27.85 -18.60
N ASP A 50 3.22 -27.94 -19.49
CA ASP A 50 2.23 -26.88 -19.65
C ASP A 50 1.45 -26.63 -18.34
N THR A 51 1.03 -25.40 -18.08
CA THR A 51 0.36 -25.00 -16.83
C THR A 51 -1.02 -25.66 -16.66
N ASP A 52 -1.58 -26.19 -17.74
CA ASP A 52 -2.83 -26.96 -17.74
C ASP A 52 -2.64 -28.43 -17.29
N PHE A 53 -1.39 -28.91 -17.13
CA PHE A 53 -1.08 -30.31 -16.82
C PHE A 53 -1.59 -30.77 -15.45
N ASP A 54 -1.34 -29.97 -14.40
CA ASP A 54 -1.88 -30.21 -13.05
C ASP A 54 -2.01 -28.87 -12.30
N PRO A 55 -3.13 -28.14 -12.52
CA PRO A 55 -3.44 -26.91 -11.81
C PRO A 55 -3.41 -27.08 -10.29
N GLY A 56 -3.87 -28.23 -9.78
CA GLY A 56 -3.87 -28.53 -8.33
C GLY A 56 -2.46 -28.66 -7.76
N GLY A 57 -1.54 -29.25 -8.51
CA GLY A 57 -0.11 -29.27 -8.19
C GLY A 57 0.49 -27.87 -8.14
N LEU A 58 0.17 -27.02 -9.12
CA LEU A 58 0.64 -25.63 -9.14
C LEU A 58 0.06 -24.78 -8.00
N VAL A 59 -1.19 -25.02 -7.57
CA VAL A 59 -1.77 -24.39 -6.37
C VAL A 59 -0.96 -24.75 -5.12
N ARG A 60 -0.56 -26.01 -4.96
CA ARG A 60 0.28 -26.44 -3.82
C ARG A 60 1.68 -25.81 -3.86
N VAL A 61 2.28 -25.70 -5.05
CA VAL A 61 3.56 -24.99 -5.23
C VAL A 61 3.41 -23.51 -4.87
N ALA A 62 2.33 -22.84 -5.30
CA ALA A 62 2.09 -21.44 -4.97
C ALA A 62 1.97 -21.24 -3.46
N ALA A 63 1.16 -22.08 -2.78
CA ALA A 63 0.98 -22.04 -1.34
C ALA A 63 2.31 -22.21 -0.58
N ALA A 64 3.13 -23.19 -0.97
CA ALA A 64 4.45 -23.43 -0.38
C ALA A 64 5.43 -22.25 -0.57
N LEU A 65 5.22 -21.41 -1.59
CA LEU A 65 6.02 -20.21 -1.87
C LEU A 65 5.45 -18.92 -1.24
N GLY A 66 4.32 -19.04 -0.52
CA GLY A 66 3.58 -17.90 0.01
C GLY A 66 3.03 -16.99 -1.08
N LEU A 67 2.56 -17.59 -2.19
CA LEU A 67 1.92 -16.93 -3.31
C LEU A 67 0.49 -17.50 -3.48
N THR A 68 -0.39 -16.69 -4.03
CA THR A 68 -1.62 -17.21 -4.64
C THR A 68 -1.29 -17.89 -5.97
N TYR A 69 -2.17 -18.79 -6.41
CA TYR A 69 -2.07 -19.44 -7.72
C TYR A 69 -2.02 -18.41 -8.87
N GLU A 70 -2.80 -17.34 -8.76
CA GLU A 70 -2.81 -16.23 -9.70
C GLU A 70 -1.49 -15.46 -9.73
N GLU A 71 -0.90 -15.16 -8.58
CA GLU A 71 0.42 -14.51 -8.52
C GLU A 71 1.53 -15.38 -9.12
N LEU A 72 1.42 -16.71 -8.98
CA LEU A 72 2.37 -17.64 -9.59
C LEU A 72 2.23 -17.63 -11.12
N LEU A 73 1.01 -17.74 -11.63
CA LEU A 73 0.72 -17.81 -13.07
C LEU A 73 0.89 -16.47 -13.79
N ARG A 74 0.37 -15.39 -13.22
CA ARG A 74 0.29 -14.08 -13.87
C ARG A 74 1.31 -13.08 -13.32
N GLY A 75 1.91 -13.36 -12.16
CA GLY A 75 2.78 -12.43 -11.45
C GLY A 75 1.98 -11.65 -10.41
N ARG A 76 2.66 -10.96 -9.48
CA ARG A 76 1.97 -10.03 -8.58
C ARG A 76 1.30 -8.94 -9.41
N SER A 77 -0.03 -8.82 -9.27
CA SER A 77 -0.82 -7.79 -9.92
C SER A 77 -0.60 -6.39 -9.34
N ASP A 78 0.13 -6.29 -8.23
CA ASP A 78 0.42 -5.04 -7.53
C ASP A 78 1.95 -4.83 -7.38
N PRO A 79 2.69 -4.69 -8.49
CA PRO A 79 4.08 -4.24 -8.41
C PRO A 79 4.12 -2.84 -7.77
N PRO A 80 5.18 -2.48 -7.02
CA PRO A 80 5.36 -1.12 -6.56
C PRO A 80 5.18 -0.13 -7.71
N PRO A 81 4.52 1.02 -7.49
CA PRO A 81 4.31 1.99 -8.54
C PRO A 81 5.64 2.52 -9.10
N GLY A 82 5.63 3.00 -10.35
CA GLY A 82 6.78 3.57 -11.05
C GLY A 82 7.67 2.57 -11.80
N GLN A 83 7.16 1.38 -12.14
CA GLN A 83 7.92 0.39 -12.93
C GLN A 83 7.85 0.62 -14.44
N THR A 84 6.86 1.38 -14.90
CA THR A 84 6.78 1.89 -16.26
C THR A 84 7.76 3.04 -16.45
N GLY A 85 8.32 3.18 -17.66
CA GLY A 85 9.18 4.31 -18.00
C GLY A 85 8.47 5.65 -17.85
N ALA A 86 9.22 6.73 -17.71
CA ALA A 86 8.64 8.07 -17.64
C ALA A 86 7.86 8.41 -18.94
N ALA A 87 6.77 9.16 -18.81
CA ALA A 87 6.06 9.71 -19.97
C ALA A 87 7.00 10.62 -20.79
N PRO A 88 6.78 10.79 -22.10
CA PRO A 88 7.55 11.72 -22.92
C PRO A 88 7.45 13.15 -22.35
N ARG A 89 8.57 13.79 -21.99
CA ARG A 89 8.63 15.16 -21.43
C ARG A 89 7.84 15.35 -20.12
N PRO A 90 8.23 14.69 -19.02
CA PRO A 90 7.56 14.85 -17.74
C PRO A 90 7.83 16.24 -17.15
N VAL A 91 6.81 16.83 -16.53
CA VAL A 91 6.93 18.12 -15.82
C VAL A 91 6.45 17.99 -14.39
N LEU A 92 7.21 18.60 -13.47
CA LEU A 92 6.86 18.71 -12.06
C LEU A 92 6.24 20.08 -11.79
N ILE A 93 4.96 20.09 -11.46
CA ILE A 93 4.16 21.30 -11.23
C ILE A 93 3.91 21.44 -9.73
N ARG A 94 4.11 22.64 -9.17
CA ARG A 94 3.70 22.96 -7.81
C ARG A 94 2.21 23.27 -7.79
N LEU A 95 1.50 22.69 -6.84
CA LEU A 95 0.08 22.96 -6.62
C LEU A 95 -0.09 24.17 -5.70
N ALA A 96 -1.15 24.94 -5.94
CA ALA A 96 -1.62 25.94 -4.99
C ALA A 96 -2.18 25.25 -3.73
N GLU A 97 -2.27 25.98 -2.63
CA GLU A 97 -2.80 25.45 -1.37
C GLU A 97 -4.23 24.91 -1.50
N SER A 98 -5.12 25.64 -2.18
CA SER A 98 -6.50 25.19 -2.43
C SER A 98 -6.53 23.86 -3.19
N GLU A 99 -5.69 23.71 -4.22
CA GLU A 99 -5.57 22.46 -4.97
C GLU A 99 -5.04 21.32 -4.10
N CYS A 100 -4.21 21.61 -3.09
CA CYS A 100 -3.76 20.58 -2.14
C CYS A 100 -4.93 20.07 -1.29
N TRP A 101 -5.74 20.98 -0.76
CA TRP A 101 -6.94 20.63 0.01
C TRP A 101 -7.97 19.88 -0.84
N ASP A 102 -8.18 20.31 -2.09
CA ASP A 102 -9.06 19.61 -3.04
C ASP A 102 -8.60 18.17 -3.30
N ARG A 103 -7.29 17.92 -3.31
CA ARG A 103 -6.71 16.59 -3.54
C ARG A 103 -6.76 15.70 -2.29
N LEU A 104 -6.64 16.29 -1.10
CA LEU A 104 -6.91 15.59 0.15
C LEU A 104 -8.39 15.15 0.21
N GLY A 105 -9.31 15.99 -0.27
CA GLY A 105 -10.73 15.70 -0.23
C GLY A 105 -11.25 15.62 1.21
N ALA A 106 -12.40 14.97 1.42
CA ALA A 106 -13.02 14.88 2.74
C ALA A 106 -12.38 13.83 3.66
N HIS A 107 -11.97 12.68 3.11
CA HIS A 107 -11.40 11.56 3.86
C HIS A 107 -10.58 10.64 2.95
N GLY A 108 -9.80 9.74 3.55
CA GLY A 108 -9.06 8.73 2.81
C GLY A 108 -8.03 7.99 3.67
N VAL A 109 -6.98 7.50 3.03
CA VAL A 109 -5.80 6.93 3.70
C VAL A 109 -4.58 7.78 3.38
N GLY A 110 -3.85 8.16 4.41
CA GLY A 110 -2.59 8.86 4.31
C GLY A 110 -1.52 8.21 5.17
N ARG A 111 -0.35 8.85 5.25
CA ARG A 111 0.77 8.41 6.07
C ARG A 111 1.19 9.53 6.99
N VAL A 112 1.27 9.24 8.29
CA VAL A 112 1.84 10.15 9.28
C VAL A 112 3.29 9.75 9.57
N ALA A 113 4.21 10.70 9.46
CA ALA A 113 5.60 10.56 9.84
C ALA A 113 5.81 11.20 11.22
N ILE A 114 6.23 10.37 12.18
CA ILE A 114 6.41 10.76 13.57
C ILE A 114 7.90 10.67 13.92
N PRO A 115 8.50 11.69 14.53
CA PRO A 115 9.91 11.68 14.90
C PRO A 115 10.17 10.67 16.03
N VAL A 116 10.77 9.54 15.70
CA VAL A 116 11.27 8.55 16.65
C VAL A 116 12.76 8.26 16.36
N ARG A 117 13.44 7.53 17.25
CA ARG A 117 14.84 7.12 17.03
C ARG A 117 14.91 5.69 16.45
N PRO A 118 15.88 5.38 15.57
CA PRO A 118 16.93 6.26 15.02
C PRO A 118 16.46 7.13 13.84
N GLY A 119 15.23 6.95 13.36
CA GLY A 119 14.62 7.73 12.28
C GLY A 119 13.10 7.73 12.38
N PRO A 120 12.41 8.59 11.62
CA PRO A 120 10.97 8.75 11.76
C PRO A 120 10.20 7.47 11.43
N ALA A 121 9.14 7.20 12.19
CA ALA A 121 8.19 6.14 11.90
C ALA A 121 7.12 6.69 10.95
N VAL A 122 6.93 6.03 9.80
CA VAL A 122 5.90 6.39 8.82
C VAL A 122 4.78 5.35 8.88
N LEU A 123 3.60 5.78 9.30
CA LEU A 123 2.48 4.88 9.60
C LEU A 123 1.25 5.24 8.77
N PRO A 124 0.55 4.26 8.18
CA PRO A 124 -0.70 4.52 7.49
C PRO A 124 -1.80 4.86 8.50
N VAL A 125 -2.64 5.84 8.16
CA VAL A 125 -3.82 6.22 8.94
C VAL A 125 -5.00 6.51 8.01
N ASN A 126 -6.18 6.04 8.37
CA ASN A 126 -7.43 6.56 7.83
C ASN A 126 -7.64 7.97 8.40
N TYR A 127 -7.91 8.96 7.56
CA TYR A 127 -8.03 10.35 7.97
C TYR A 127 -9.30 10.98 7.42
N ALA A 128 -9.71 12.08 8.04
CA ALA A 128 -10.64 13.05 7.51
C ALA A 128 -10.06 14.46 7.58
N VAL A 129 -10.63 15.38 6.80
CA VAL A 129 -10.35 16.82 6.86
C VAL A 129 -11.43 17.50 7.69
N ASP A 130 -11.05 18.12 8.80
CA ASP A 130 -11.93 18.85 9.71
C ASP A 130 -11.42 20.28 9.86
N ALA A 131 -12.19 21.27 9.38
CA ALA A 131 -11.89 22.70 9.51
C ALA A 131 -10.44 23.10 9.11
N GLY A 132 -9.94 22.58 7.99
CA GLY A 132 -8.57 22.86 7.53
C GLY A 132 -7.48 22.13 8.33
N THR A 133 -7.84 21.08 9.06
CA THR A 133 -6.91 20.21 9.80
C THR A 133 -7.09 18.76 9.37
N ILE A 134 -6.09 17.92 9.63
CA ILE A 134 -6.20 16.47 9.40
C ILE A 134 -6.54 15.80 10.72
N VAL A 135 -7.59 14.98 10.75
CA VAL A 135 -7.97 14.19 11.93
C VAL A 135 -7.92 12.71 11.61
N TYR A 136 -7.49 11.89 12.58
CA TYR A 136 -7.48 10.42 12.45
C TYR A 136 -7.67 9.74 13.79
N ARG A 137 -8.09 8.46 13.76
CA ARG A 137 -8.27 7.63 14.96
C ARG A 137 -7.14 6.63 15.14
N THR A 138 -6.74 6.39 16.38
CA THR A 138 -5.70 5.42 16.74
C THR A 138 -5.89 4.87 18.16
N ALA A 139 -5.11 3.85 18.51
CA ALA A 139 -5.01 3.39 19.89
C ALA A 139 -4.23 4.40 20.74
N ALA A 140 -4.66 4.64 21.99
CA ALA A 140 -4.09 5.67 22.85
C ALA A 140 -2.59 5.52 23.16
N GLN A 141 -2.10 4.27 23.14
CA GLN A 141 -0.70 3.89 23.34
C GLN A 141 -0.08 3.28 22.06
N GLY A 142 -0.67 3.56 20.89
CA GLY A 142 -0.19 3.07 19.61
C GLY A 142 0.92 3.95 19.03
N ALA A 143 1.68 3.39 18.08
CA ALA A 143 2.78 4.10 17.42
C ALA A 143 2.34 5.37 16.66
N ALA A 144 1.06 5.48 16.28
CA ALA A 144 0.47 6.65 15.62
C ALA A 144 -0.13 7.67 16.62
N ALA A 145 0.13 7.54 17.92
CA ALA A 145 -0.37 8.45 18.96
C ALA A 145 0.80 9.24 19.60
N PRO A 146 1.45 10.16 18.87
CA PRO A 146 2.45 11.03 19.47
C PRO A 146 1.83 11.93 20.55
N ASP A 147 2.67 12.53 21.39
CA ASP A 147 2.23 13.50 22.38
C ASP A 147 1.79 14.81 21.70
N THR A 148 0.84 15.52 22.31
CA THR A 148 0.45 16.86 21.85
C THR A 148 1.67 17.78 21.80
N GLY A 149 1.82 18.53 20.70
CA GLY A 149 2.98 19.37 20.47
C GLY A 149 4.09 18.70 19.65
N THR A 150 3.97 17.40 19.36
CA THR A 150 4.96 16.71 18.52
C THR A 150 4.88 17.20 17.08
N ALA A 151 6.00 17.65 16.52
CA ALA A 151 6.11 17.97 15.10
C ALA A 151 5.97 16.70 14.25
N VAL A 152 5.07 16.73 13.28
CA VAL A 152 4.76 15.60 12.41
C VAL A 152 4.67 16.04 10.95
N SER A 153 4.77 15.08 10.05
CA SER A 153 4.38 15.28 8.65
C SER A 153 3.29 14.31 8.26
N PHE A 154 2.38 14.72 7.39
CA PHE A 154 1.31 13.91 6.87
C PHE A 154 1.31 13.96 5.35
N GLN A 155 1.22 12.80 4.70
CA GLN A 155 1.29 12.69 3.26
C GLN A 155 0.12 11.88 2.71
N VAL A 156 -0.41 12.38 1.59
CA VAL A 156 -1.29 11.61 0.70
C VAL A 156 -0.75 11.75 -0.71
N ASP A 157 -0.80 10.67 -1.47
CA ASP A 157 -0.37 10.65 -2.86
C ASP A 157 -1.27 9.73 -3.67
N ARG A 158 -1.26 9.97 -4.98
CA ARG A 158 -1.81 9.06 -5.96
C ARG A 158 -0.88 9.01 -7.14
N ILE A 159 -0.50 7.79 -7.52
CA ILE A 159 0.36 7.52 -8.67
C ILE A 159 -0.46 6.72 -9.67
N ASP A 160 -0.46 7.16 -10.92
CA ASP A 160 -0.98 6.43 -12.07
C ASP A 160 0.19 5.97 -12.92
N ASP A 161 0.58 4.71 -12.70
CA ASP A 161 1.67 4.06 -13.42
C ASP A 161 1.42 3.93 -14.92
N ARG A 162 0.17 3.78 -15.34
CA ARG A 162 -0.14 3.59 -16.77
C ARG A 162 0.09 4.87 -17.56
N LEU A 163 -0.18 6.01 -16.93
CA LEU A 163 0.01 7.33 -17.53
C LEU A 163 1.36 7.95 -17.15
N SER A 164 2.12 7.33 -16.25
CA SER A 164 3.32 7.90 -15.61
C SER A 164 3.05 9.30 -15.04
N GLN A 165 1.88 9.46 -14.41
CA GLN A 165 1.38 10.69 -13.82
C GLN A 165 1.08 10.48 -12.34
N GLY A 166 0.93 11.57 -11.59
CA GLY A 166 0.56 11.47 -10.19
C GLY A 166 0.62 12.79 -9.47
N TRP A 167 0.20 12.78 -8.22
CA TRP A 167 0.32 13.93 -7.33
C TRP A 167 0.66 13.49 -5.92
N SER A 168 1.24 14.39 -5.15
CA SER A 168 1.42 14.25 -3.72
C SER A 168 1.09 15.55 -3.02
N VAL A 169 0.51 15.44 -1.82
CA VAL A 169 0.29 16.52 -0.87
C VAL A 169 1.04 16.16 0.40
N LEU A 170 1.84 17.10 0.89
CA LEU A 170 2.58 17.02 2.14
C LEU A 170 2.14 18.16 3.06
N VAL A 171 1.63 17.79 4.22
CA VAL A 171 1.32 18.68 5.33
C VAL A 171 2.42 18.53 6.38
N THR A 172 3.03 19.62 6.78
CA THR A 172 3.89 19.69 7.98
C THR A 172 3.12 20.40 9.07
N GLY A 173 3.19 19.92 10.30
CA GLY A 173 2.39 20.49 11.36
C GLY A 173 2.70 19.91 12.73
N THR A 174 1.80 20.19 13.66
CA THR A 174 1.90 19.74 15.04
C THR A 174 0.74 18.82 15.39
N ALA A 175 1.03 17.70 16.04
CA ALA A 175 0.03 16.75 16.51
C ALA A 175 -0.66 17.23 17.80
N GLU A 176 -1.94 16.95 17.92
CA GLU A 176 -2.79 17.23 19.08
C GLU A 176 -3.62 15.98 19.39
N ARG A 177 -3.51 15.50 20.63
CA ARG A 177 -4.42 14.49 21.18
C ARG A 177 -5.73 15.16 21.59
N ILE A 178 -6.85 14.70 21.03
CA ILE A 178 -8.18 15.20 21.40
C ILE A 178 -8.69 14.37 22.58
N SER A 179 -8.61 14.93 23.78
CA SER A 179 -9.11 14.31 25.02
C SER A 179 -10.50 14.78 25.41
N ASP A 180 -10.99 15.87 24.84
CA ASP A 180 -12.32 16.41 25.11
C ASP A 180 -13.41 15.48 24.52
N PRO A 181 -14.30 14.90 25.35
CA PRO A 181 -15.32 13.96 24.90
C PRO A 181 -16.32 14.57 23.91
N ASP A 182 -16.67 15.85 24.06
CA ASP A 182 -17.64 16.52 23.19
C ASP A 182 -17.06 16.70 21.79
N THR A 183 -15.81 17.17 21.70
CA THR A 183 -15.09 17.25 20.42
C THR A 183 -14.90 15.88 19.78
N ALA A 184 -14.52 14.87 20.55
CA ALA A 184 -14.37 13.51 20.04
C ALA A 184 -15.70 12.92 19.53
N GLY A 185 -16.80 13.19 20.24
CA GLY A 185 -18.15 12.79 19.86
C GLY A 185 -18.61 13.48 18.57
N ARG A 186 -18.37 14.79 18.44
CA ARG A 186 -18.64 15.54 17.19
C ARG A 186 -17.88 14.93 16.02
N LEU A 187 -16.58 14.71 16.17
CA LEU A 187 -15.76 14.14 15.10
C LEU A 187 -16.24 12.76 14.67
N ALA A 188 -16.62 11.91 15.63
CA ALA A 188 -17.17 10.58 15.34
C ALA A 188 -18.56 10.64 14.66
N ALA A 189 -19.35 11.67 14.92
CA ALA A 189 -20.66 11.85 14.29
C ALA A 189 -20.58 12.46 12.89
N GLU A 190 -19.63 13.36 12.65
CA GLU A 190 -19.49 14.11 11.40
C GLU A 190 -18.59 13.42 10.37
N HIS A 191 -17.61 12.62 10.82
CA HIS A 191 -16.60 12.03 9.95
C HIS A 191 -16.58 10.51 10.05
N ASP A 192 -16.70 9.85 8.89
CA ASP A 192 -16.58 8.40 8.77
C ASP A 192 -15.11 7.96 8.68
N VAL A 193 -14.39 8.12 9.80
CA VAL A 193 -13.01 7.63 9.92
C VAL A 193 -13.05 6.26 10.60
N GLU A 194 -13.24 5.21 9.80
CA GLU A 194 -13.13 3.83 10.25
C GLU A 194 -11.69 3.32 10.01
N PRO A 195 -10.88 3.08 11.07
CA PRO A 195 -9.54 2.57 10.91
C PRO A 195 -9.56 1.16 10.32
N TRP A 196 -8.84 0.93 9.24
CA TRP A 196 -8.75 -0.41 8.64
C TRP A 196 -8.04 -1.42 9.56
N ALA A 197 -7.14 -0.92 10.40
CA ALA A 197 -6.53 -1.75 11.42
C ALA A 197 -7.55 -1.93 12.56
N GLY A 198 -8.12 -3.13 12.69
CA GLY A 198 -9.12 -3.44 13.71
C GLY A 198 -8.64 -3.20 15.16
N GLY A 199 -9.57 -3.36 16.11
CA GLY A 199 -9.37 -3.14 17.54
C GLY A 199 -9.91 -1.79 18.03
N ASP A 200 -9.98 -1.61 19.35
CA ASP A 200 -10.47 -0.38 19.95
C ASP A 200 -9.47 0.78 19.74
N ARG A 201 -9.95 1.83 19.08
CA ARG A 201 -9.17 3.02 18.71
C ARG A 201 -9.93 4.29 19.10
N PRO A 202 -10.04 4.57 20.41
CA PRO A 202 -10.88 5.65 20.90
C PRO A 202 -10.19 7.02 20.78
N LEU A 203 -8.86 7.06 20.62
CA LEU A 203 -8.12 8.32 20.60
C LEU A 203 -8.21 8.98 19.22
N TRP A 204 -8.75 10.19 19.21
CA TRP A 204 -8.66 11.10 18.08
C TRP A 204 -7.37 11.91 18.15
N MET A 205 -6.70 11.99 17.00
CA MET A 205 -5.55 12.84 16.75
C MET A 205 -5.94 13.91 15.76
N ARG A 206 -5.43 15.13 15.96
CA ARG A 206 -5.49 16.23 14.99
C ARG A 206 -4.07 16.64 14.63
N ILE A 207 -3.83 16.91 13.35
CA ILE A 207 -2.62 17.55 12.85
C ILE A 207 -3.02 18.97 12.46
N ARG A 208 -2.48 19.95 13.21
CA ARG A 208 -2.63 21.37 12.89
C ARG A 208 -1.56 21.74 11.87
N PRO A 209 -1.92 22.13 10.63
CA PRO A 209 -0.93 22.45 9.61
C PRO A 209 -0.16 23.72 9.96
N ASP A 210 1.17 23.65 9.87
CA ASP A 210 2.07 24.81 9.81
C ASP A 210 2.42 25.15 8.34
N GLY A 211 2.23 24.18 7.43
CA GLY A 211 2.39 24.37 6.01
C GLY A 211 1.84 23.19 5.21
N ILE A 212 1.39 23.47 4.00
CA ILE A 212 0.90 22.48 3.03
C ILE A 212 1.57 22.73 1.68
N THR A 213 2.08 21.67 1.08
CA THR A 213 2.68 21.73 -0.26
C THR A 213 2.17 20.60 -1.12
N GLY A 214 1.99 20.87 -2.40
CA GLY A 214 1.55 19.87 -3.36
C GLY A 214 2.42 19.86 -4.60
N ARG A 215 2.61 18.67 -5.16
CA ARG A 215 3.33 18.44 -6.42
C ARG A 215 2.49 17.56 -7.32
N ARG A 216 2.51 17.84 -8.62
CA ARG A 216 1.89 17.00 -9.65
C ARG A 216 2.89 16.72 -10.77
N ILE A 217 2.93 15.48 -11.20
CA ILE A 217 3.65 15.04 -12.39
C ILE A 217 2.64 14.93 -13.52
N GLY A 218 2.92 15.65 -14.62
CA GLY A 218 2.11 15.64 -15.84
C GLY A 218 2.99 15.59 -17.08
N THR A 219 2.34 15.67 -18.23
CA THR A 219 2.98 15.71 -19.55
C THR A 219 2.67 17.06 -20.20
N MET A 220 3.66 17.69 -20.85
CA MET A 220 3.48 18.88 -21.69
C MET A 220 3.39 18.51 -23.17
#